data_AF-A0A1G5R2L5-F1
#
_entry.id   AF-A0A1G5R2L5-F1
#
_cell.length_a   1.000
_cell.length_b   1.000
_cell.length_c   1.000
_cell.angle_alpha   90.00
_cell.angle_beta   90.00
_cell.angle_gamma   90.00
#
_symmetry.space_group_name_H-M   'P 1'
#
loop_
_entity.id
_entity.type
_entity.pdbx_description
1 polymer ?
#
loop_
_entity_poly.entity_id
_entity_poly.type
_entity_poly.pdbx_seq_one_letter_code
_entity_poly.pdbx_strand_id
1 'polypeptide(L)'
;MFRNMAVSLFEHELIKTTLPKAKELRRVAEPLITVAKKDSIANRRLAFARLRDKDAVAKLFGELGPRYESRPGGYLRILKCGLRAGDSAPMAYVELVDRPITEEAEEVTETAAAE
;
A
#
# COMPACT_ATOMS: atom_id res chain seq x y z
N MET A 1 -8.73 -12.25 4.10
CA MET A 1 -9.04 -10.89 3.60
C MET A 1 -7.80 -10.01 3.50
N PHE A 2 -7.10 -9.69 4.61
CA PHE A 2 -5.96 -8.75 4.61
C PHE A 2 -4.79 -9.12 3.70
N ARG A 3 -4.59 -10.41 3.43
CA ARG A 3 -3.63 -10.88 2.42
C ARG A 3 -3.86 -10.22 1.06
N ASN A 4 -5.07 -10.30 0.53
CA ASN A 4 -5.40 -9.77 -0.78
C ASN A 4 -5.31 -8.24 -0.79
N MET A 5 -5.72 -7.57 0.29
CA MET A 5 -5.56 -6.11 0.41
C MET A 5 -4.10 -5.68 0.44
N ALA A 6 -3.22 -6.45 1.09
CA ALA A 6 -1.78 -6.17 1.10
C ALA A 6 -1.17 -6.37 -0.29
N VAL A 7 -1.57 -7.42 -1.02
CA VAL A 7 -1.17 -7.63 -2.42
C VAL A 7 -1.60 -6.44 -3.28
N SER A 8 -2.88 -6.05 -3.26
CA SER A 8 -3.38 -4.90 -4.04
C SER A 8 -2.71 -3.58 -3.65
N LEU A 9 -2.37 -3.41 -2.38
CA LEU A 9 -1.64 -2.23 -1.90
C LEU A 9 -0.20 -2.18 -2.46
N PHE A 10 0.51 -3.31 -2.53
CA PHE A 10 1.86 -3.32 -3.09
C PHE A 10 1.85 -3.15 -4.61
N GLU A 11 0.84 -3.72 -5.28
CA GLU A 11 0.66 -3.60 -6.73
C GLU A 11 0.34 -2.16 -7.15
N HIS A 12 -0.71 -1.56 -6.59
CA HIS A 12 -1.21 -0.25 -7.01
C HIS A 12 -0.69 0.94 -6.20
N GLU A 13 -0.03 0.70 -5.07
CA GLU A 13 0.53 1.71 -4.14
C GLU A 13 -0.50 2.66 -3.50
N LEU A 14 -1.75 2.64 -3.94
CA LEU A 14 -2.89 3.40 -3.43
C LEU A 14 -4.16 2.54 -3.51
N ILE A 15 -4.87 2.38 -2.39
CA ILE A 15 -6.16 1.69 -2.35
C ILE A 15 -7.20 2.48 -1.54
N LYS A 16 -8.48 2.32 -1.88
CA LYS A 16 -9.60 2.88 -1.12
C LYS A 16 -10.30 1.77 -0.34
N THR A 17 -10.44 1.92 0.97
CA THR A 17 -11.11 0.93 1.82
C THR A 17 -11.80 1.61 3.00
N THR A 18 -12.42 0.83 3.90
CA THR A 18 -13.04 1.39 5.11
C THR A 18 -11.98 1.73 6.15
N LEU A 19 -12.21 2.77 6.93
CA LEU A 19 -11.26 3.28 7.94
C LEU A 19 -10.79 2.19 8.94
N PRO A 20 -11.65 1.30 9.47
CA PRO A 20 -11.19 0.22 10.35
C PRO A 20 -10.26 -0.76 9.63
N LYS A 21 -10.58 -1.13 8.37
CA LYS A 21 -9.76 -2.03 7.57
C LYS A 21 -8.41 -1.40 7.23
N ALA A 22 -8.38 -0.10 6.93
CA ALA A 22 -7.16 0.65 6.69
C ALA A 22 -6.23 0.63 7.90
N LYS A 23 -6.77 0.86 9.10
CA LYS A 23 -5.99 0.82 10.34
C LYS A 23 -5.40 -0.56 10.62
N GLU A 24 -6.19 -1.62 10.43
CA GLU A 24 -5.71 -2.99 10.61
C GLU A 24 -4.69 -3.42 9.55
N LEU A 25 -4.82 -2.93 8.30
CA LEU A 25 -3.89 -3.23 7.22
C LEU A 25 -2.44 -2.85 7.57
N ARG A 26 -2.24 -1.79 8.36
CA ARG A 26 -0.89 -1.38 8.83
C ARG A 26 -0.16 -2.50 9.55
N ARG A 27 -0.86 -3.28 10.37
CA ARG A 27 -0.28 -4.39 11.13
C ARG A 27 0.18 -5.54 10.24
N VAL A 28 -0.35 -5.64 9.02
CA VAL A 28 -0.04 -6.71 8.06
C VAL A 28 1.02 -6.23 7.06
N ALA A 29 0.86 -5.04 6.50
CA ALA A 29 1.68 -4.55 5.41
C ALA A 29 3.01 -3.93 5.87
N GLU A 30 3.06 -3.15 6.96
CA GLU A 30 4.32 -2.52 7.42
C GLU A 30 5.40 -3.54 7.83
N PRO A 31 5.08 -4.66 8.51
CA PRO A 31 6.08 -5.68 8.80
C PRO A 31 6.63 -6.37 7.56
N LEU A 32 5.83 -6.51 6.50
CA LEU A 32 6.29 -7.09 5.24
C LEU A 32 7.32 -6.19 4.56
N ILE A 33 7.09 -4.88 4.54
CA ILE A 33 8.08 -3.89 4.04
C ILE A 33 9.36 -3.94 4.89
N THR A 34 9.22 -4.04 6.22
CA THR A 34 10.39 -4.15 7.12
C THR A 34 11.22 -5.40 6.83
N VAL A 35 10.57 -6.55 6.58
CA VAL A 35 11.26 -7.79 6.18
C VAL A 35 11.94 -7.62 4.82
N ALA A 36 11.32 -6.89 3.90
CA ALA A 36 11.82 -6.68 2.54
C ALA A 36 13.09 -5.83 2.45
N LYS A 37 13.37 -5.01 3.47
CA LYS A 37 14.64 -4.26 3.55
C LYS A 37 15.88 -5.17 3.55
N LYS A 38 15.75 -6.38 4.09
CA LYS A 38 16.84 -7.36 4.12
C LYS A 38 16.52 -8.46 3.13
N ASP A 39 17.12 -8.41 1.95
CA ASP A 39 16.93 -9.46 0.96
C ASP A 39 17.64 -10.75 1.40
N SER A 40 16.86 -11.81 1.55
CA SER A 40 17.37 -13.16 1.78
C SER A 40 16.33 -14.18 1.31
N ILE A 41 16.79 -15.40 0.97
CA ILE A 41 15.92 -16.49 0.54
C ILE A 41 14.88 -16.82 1.63
N ALA A 42 15.28 -16.77 2.91
CA ALA A 42 14.38 -16.99 4.04
C ALA A 42 13.29 -15.92 4.12
N ASN A 43 13.64 -14.65 3.94
CA ASN A 43 12.70 -13.54 3.98
C ASN A 43 11.74 -13.55 2.79
N ARG A 44 12.23 -13.87 1.58
CA ARG A 44 11.38 -14.05 0.40
C ARG A 44 10.38 -15.20 0.59
N ARG A 45 10.81 -16.33 1.16
CA ARG A 45 9.92 -17.46 1.51
C ARG A 45 8.88 -17.07 2.57
N LEU A 46 9.27 -16.31 3.59
CA LEU A 46 8.37 -15.81 4.63
C LEU A 46 7.31 -14.86 4.05
N ALA A 47 7.72 -13.92 3.19
CA ALA A 47 6.81 -13.00 2.52
C ALA A 47 5.83 -13.75 1.61
N PHE A 48 6.34 -14.72 0.83
CA PHE A 48 5.51 -15.55 -0.03
C PHE A 48 4.50 -16.40 0.76
N ALA A 49 4.88 -16.94 1.92
CA ALA A 49 3.96 -17.68 2.78
C ALA A 49 2.76 -16.83 3.24
N ARG A 50 2.98 -15.52 3.43
CA ARG A 50 1.95 -14.56 3.85
C ARG A 50 1.10 -14.02 2.70
N LEU A 51 1.73 -13.67 1.57
CA LEU A 51 1.06 -13.04 0.42
C LEU A 51 0.50 -14.05 -0.58
N ARG A 52 1.19 -15.18 -0.79
CA ARG A 52 0.91 -16.19 -1.84
C ARG A 52 0.85 -15.63 -3.26
N ASP A 53 1.51 -14.50 -3.49
CA ASP A 53 1.59 -13.83 -4.78
C ASP A 53 3.07 -13.61 -5.12
N LYS A 54 3.49 -13.98 -6.33
CA LYS A 54 4.89 -13.90 -6.74
C LYS A 54 5.27 -12.48 -7.17
N ASP A 55 4.36 -11.79 -7.84
CA ASP A 55 4.62 -10.48 -8.44
C ASP A 55 4.66 -9.41 -7.35
N ALA A 56 3.74 -9.49 -6.38
CA ALA A 56 3.79 -8.64 -5.20
C ALA A 56 5.06 -8.84 -4.37
N VAL A 57 5.54 -10.09 -4.24
CA VAL A 57 6.81 -10.37 -3.55
C VAL A 57 8.01 -9.84 -4.35
N ALA A 58 8.00 -9.98 -5.67
CA ALA A 58 9.05 -9.44 -6.53
C ALA A 58 9.16 -7.91 -6.38
N LYS A 59 8.02 -7.21 -6.47
CA LYS A 59 7.97 -5.75 -6.28
C LYS A 59 8.36 -5.32 -4.87
N LEU A 60 7.94 -6.07 -3.86
CA LEU A 60 8.24 -5.77 -2.46
C LEU A 60 9.76 -5.77 -2.18
N PHE A 61 10.51 -6.76 -2.69
CA PHE A 61 11.97 -6.84 -2.49
C PHE A 61 12.76 -6.05 -3.54
N GLY A 62 12.24 -5.88 -4.76
CA GLY A 62 12.92 -5.17 -5.84
C GLY A 62 12.84 -3.65 -5.73
N GLU A 63 11.66 -3.11 -5.37
CA GLU A 63 11.41 -1.67 -5.38
C GLU A 63 11.16 -1.11 -3.98
N LEU A 64 10.22 -1.71 -3.23
CA LEU A 64 9.76 -1.14 -1.96
C LEU A 64 10.79 -1.29 -0.83
N GLY A 65 11.50 -2.42 -0.79
CA GLY A 65 12.57 -2.67 0.19
C GLY A 65 13.66 -1.59 0.15
N PRO A 66 14.32 -1.38 -1.01
CA PRO A 66 15.31 -0.32 -1.19
C PRO A 66 14.73 1.09 -0.97
N ARG A 67 13.52 1.36 -1.48
CA ARG A 67 12.86 2.68 -1.34
C ARG A 67 12.75 3.12 0.13
N TYR A 68 12.48 2.19 1.04
CA TYR A 68 12.26 2.51 2.45
C TYR A 68 13.45 2.19 3.36
N GLU A 69 14.63 1.88 2.82
CA GLU A 69 15.77 1.42 3.62
C GLU A 69 16.09 2.37 4.78
N SER A 70 16.17 3.68 4.50
CA SER A 70 16.47 4.74 5.46
C SER A 70 15.34 5.08 6.44
N ARG A 71 14.08 4.67 6.18
CA ARG A 71 12.90 5.07 6.95
C ARG A 71 12.63 4.12 8.14
N PRO A 72 12.69 4.56 9.41
CA PRO A 72 12.42 3.69 10.55
C PRO A 72 10.91 3.52 10.83
N GLY A 73 10.19 2.84 9.92
CA GLY A 73 8.77 2.52 10.06
C GLY A 73 7.80 3.59 9.55
N GLY A 74 6.49 3.32 9.60
CA GLY A 74 5.46 4.24 9.12
C GLY A 74 5.45 4.39 7.60
N TYR A 75 5.42 3.27 6.87
CA TYR A 75 5.46 3.24 5.40
C TYR A 75 4.11 3.53 4.74
N LEU A 76 3.03 3.56 5.52
CA LEU A 76 1.66 3.75 5.05
C LEU A 76 1.08 5.05 5.58
N ARG A 77 0.40 5.79 4.71
CA ARG A 77 -0.42 6.94 5.07
C ARG A 77 -1.90 6.61 4.88
N ILE A 78 -2.72 6.98 5.87
CA ILE A 78 -4.17 6.79 5.83
C ILE A 78 -4.83 8.16 5.78
N LEU A 79 -5.55 8.44 4.70
CA LEU A 79 -6.28 9.68 4.48
C LEU A 79 -7.78 9.40 4.53
N LYS A 80 -8.52 10.04 5.44
CA LYS A 80 -9.98 9.85 5.55
C LYS A 80 -10.66 10.48 4.32
N CYS A 81 -11.61 9.78 3.71
CA CYS A 81 -12.30 10.24 2.49
C CYS A 81 -13.84 10.21 2.60
N GLY A 82 -14.35 10.65 3.74
CA GLY A 82 -15.78 10.77 3.98
C GLY A 82 -16.48 9.45 4.28
N LEU A 83 -17.78 9.40 4.03
CA LEU A 83 -18.64 8.24 4.26
C LEU A 83 -19.06 7.64 2.93
N ARG A 84 -19.19 6.31 2.88
CA ARG A 84 -19.69 5.61 1.69
C ARG A 84 -21.20 5.84 1.55
N ALA A 85 -21.63 6.12 0.33
CA ALA A 85 -23.05 6.21 -0.01
C ALA A 85 -23.75 4.85 0.18
N GLY A 86 -24.90 4.85 0.85
CA GLY A 86 -25.72 3.65 1.10
C GLY A 86 -25.61 3.11 2.53
N ASP A 87 -24.41 2.90 3.05
CA ASP A 87 -24.21 2.34 4.39
C ASP A 87 -23.47 3.25 5.38
N SER A 88 -23.17 4.49 4.97
CA SER A 88 -22.50 5.50 5.79
C SER A 88 -21.20 5.01 6.43
N ALA A 89 -20.54 4.01 5.85
CA ALA A 89 -19.31 3.47 6.39
C ALA A 89 -18.17 4.49 6.21
N PRO A 90 -17.35 4.77 7.24
CA PRO A 90 -16.23 5.69 7.10
C PRO A 90 -15.17 5.11 6.17
N MET A 91 -14.81 5.86 5.13
CA MET A 91 -13.85 5.46 4.10
C MET A 91 -12.50 6.14 4.32
N ALA A 92 -11.45 5.50 3.83
CA ALA A 92 -10.10 6.04 3.80
C ALA A 92 -9.32 5.55 2.58
N TYR A 93 -8.47 6.42 2.04
CA TYR A 93 -7.38 6.04 1.16
C TYR A 93 -6.19 5.57 1.99
N VAL A 94 -5.54 4.52 1.51
CA VAL A 94 -4.30 3.99 2.06
C VAL A 94 -3.26 4.05 0.96
N GLU A 95 -2.19 4.80 1.20
CA GLU A 95 -1.10 5.00 0.24
C GLU A 95 0.25 4.64 0.84
N LEU A 96 1.15 4.21 -0.02
CA LEU A 96 2.57 4.09 0.29
C LEU A 96 3.24 5.47 0.29
N VAL A 97 4.06 5.74 1.29
CA VAL A 97 4.77 7.02 1.45
C VAL A 97 5.84 7.17 0.35
N ASP A 98 6.15 8.38 -0.10
CA ASP A 98 7.18 8.62 -1.14
C ASP A 98 6.85 7.95 -2.50
N ARG A 99 5.56 7.70 -2.79
CA ARG A 99 5.10 7.27 -4.12
C ARG A 99 5.44 8.36 -5.15
N PRO A 100 6.10 8.04 -6.27
CA PRO A 100 6.28 9.00 -7.36
C PRO A 100 4.90 9.38 -7.91
N ILE A 101 4.63 10.68 -8.01
CA ILE A 101 3.44 11.19 -8.69
C ILE A 101 3.78 11.13 -10.17
N THR A 102 3.21 10.16 -10.88
CA THR A 102 3.29 10.12 -12.34
C THR A 102 2.45 11.28 -12.91
N GLU A 103 2.99 12.02 -13.88
CA GLU A 103 2.39 13.20 -14.51
C GLU A 103 0.97 12.95 -15.06
N GLU A 104 0.62 11.71 -15.40
CA GLU A 104 -0.76 11.31 -15.78
C GLU A 104 -1.81 11.61 -14.69
N ALA A 105 -1.41 11.68 -13.42
CA ALA A 105 -2.31 12.05 -12.33
C ALA A 105 -2.57 13.57 -12.27
N GLU A 106 -1.68 14.41 -12.81
CA GLU A 106 -1.88 15.86 -12.87
C GLU A 106 -2.91 16.24 -13.95
N GLU A 107 -2.88 15.59 -15.12
CA GLU A 107 -3.85 15.85 -16.22
C GLU A 107 -5.30 15.57 -15.80
N VAL A 108 -5.54 14.54 -14.97
CA VAL A 108 -6.88 14.20 -14.47
C VAL A 108 -7.36 15.21 -13.43
N THR A 109 -6.44 15.83 -12.67
CA THR A 109 -6.81 16.88 -11.70
C THR A 109 -7.07 18.23 -12.35
N GLU A 110 -6.38 18.57 -13.44
CA GLU A 110 -6.62 19.82 -14.17
C GLU A 110 -7.92 19.78 -14.98
N THR A 111 -8.23 18.65 -15.63
CA THR A 111 -9.49 18.51 -16.40
C THR A 111 -10.73 18.53 -15.51
N ALA A 112 -10.66 18.00 -14.29
CA ALA A 112 -11.77 18.04 -13.32
C ALA A 112 -11.94 19.39 -12.59
N ALA A 113 -10.96 20.31 -12.69
CA ALA A 113 -11.04 21.66 -12.14
C ALA A 113 -11.48 22.72 -13.17
N ALA A 114 -11.47 22.35 -14.46
CA ALA A 114 -11.87 23.20 -15.58
C ALA A 114 -13.34 23.02 -16.01
N GLU A 115 -14.08 22.09 -15.38
CA GLU A 115 -15.53 21.85 -15.54
C GLU A 115 -16.27 22.21 -14.25
#